data_AF-A0A2S0N7E8-F1
#
_entry.id   AF-A0A2S0N7E8-F1
#
_cell.length_a   1.000
_cell.length_b   1.000
_cell.length_c   1.000
_cell.angle_alpha   90.00
_cell.angle_beta   90.00
_cell.angle_gamma   90.00
#
_symmetry.space_group_name_H-M   'P 1'
#
loop_
_entity.id
_entity.type
_entity.pdbx_description
1 polymer ?
#
loop_
_entity_poly.entity_id
_entity_poly.type
_entity_poly.pdbx_seq_one_letter_code
_entity_poly.pdbx_strand_id
1 'polypeptide(L)' 'MRLALGVVGWTPAAFWGATPRELAAAIEGRLGRTGGAVDRPTLDRLMAAYPD' A
#
# COMPACT_ATOMS: atom_id res chain seq x y z
N MET A 1 9.23 0.14 -5.37
CA MET A 1 8.23 -0.28 -6.39
C MET A 1 7.83 -1.78 -6.34
N ARG A 2 8.13 -2.53 -5.27
CA ARG A 2 7.89 -3.99 -5.25
C ARG A 2 6.55 -4.40 -4.64
N LEU A 3 5.91 -3.52 -3.86
CA LEU A 3 4.64 -3.83 -3.17
C LEU A 3 3.46 -3.98 -4.15
N ALA A 4 3.36 -3.10 -5.15
CA ALA A 4 2.24 -3.07 -6.10
C ALA A 4 2.25 -4.23 -7.11
N LEU A 5 3.42 -4.52 -7.68
CA LEU A 5 3.56 -5.44 -8.81
C LEU A 5 3.67 -6.91 -8.36
N GLY A 6 4.18 -7.17 -7.14
CA GLY A 6 4.40 -8.53 -6.65
C GLY A 6 3.25 -9.10 -5.82
N VAL A 7 2.54 -8.27 -5.06
CA VAL A 7 1.54 -8.75 -4.09
C VAL A 7 0.15 -8.88 -4.72
N VAL A 8 -0.24 -7.93 -5.58
CA VAL A 8 -1.57 -7.88 -6.22
C VAL A 8 -1.58 -8.53 -7.61
N GLY A 9 -0.43 -8.74 -8.24
CA GLY A 9 -0.30 -9.34 -9.57
C GLY A 9 -0.71 -8.42 -10.73
N TRP A 10 -0.79 -7.11 -10.48
CA TRP A 10 -1.14 -6.13 -11.48
C TRP A 10 0.04 -5.77 -12.39
N THR A 11 -0.26 -5.49 -13.66
CA THR A 11 0.72 -4.88 -14.56
C THR A 11 0.99 -3.44 -14.12
N PRO A 12 2.15 -2.84 -14.48
CA PRO A 12 2.44 -1.45 -14.15
C PRO A 12 1.36 -0.47 -14.65
N ALA A 13 0.80 -0.70 -15.84
CA ALA A 13 -0.27 0.13 -16.38
C ALA A 13 -1.55 0.06 -15.54
N ALA A 14 -1.95 -1.15 -15.12
CA ALA A 14 -3.12 -1.33 -14.26
C ALA A 14 -2.94 -0.65 -12.90
N PHE A 15 -1.73 -0.73 -12.34
CA PHE A 15 -1.42 -0.05 -11.08
C PHE A 15 -1.48 1.48 -11.20
N TRP A 16 -0.86 2.06 -12.22
CA TRP A 16 -0.84 3.51 -12.39
C TRP A 16 -2.18 4.11 -12.86
N GLY A 17 -3.04 3.31 -13.47
CA GLY A 17 -4.39 3.72 -13.85
C GLY A 17 -5.44 3.59 -12.74
N ALA A 18 -5.13 2.87 -11.65
CA ALA A 18 -6.08 2.62 -10.58
C ALA A 18 -6.24 3.84 -9.66
N THR A 19 -7.46 4.02 -9.15
CA THR A 19 -7.73 5.01 -8.11
C THR A 19 -7.25 4.51 -6.73
N PRO A 20 -6.96 5.41 -5.77
CA PRO A 20 -6.56 5.01 -4.42
C PRO A 20 -7.56 4.06 -3.72
N ARG A 21 -8.85 4.23 -4.01
CA ARG A 21 -9.93 3.38 -3.46
C ARG A 21 -9.91 1.97 -4.04
N GLU A 22 -9.67 1.83 -5.34
CA GLU A 22 -9.52 0.52 -5.99
C GLU A 22 -8.25 -0.19 -5.51
N LEU A 23 -7.17 0.57 -5.31
CA LEU A 23 -5.94 0.03 -4.73
C LEU A 23 -6.17 -0.49 -3.30
N ALA A 24 -6.88 0.26 -2.46
CA ALA A 24 -7.23 -0.17 -1.11
C ALA A 24 -8.05 -1.47 -1.12
N ALA A 25 -9.09 -1.54 -1.96
CA ALA A 25 -9.92 -2.74 -2.10
C ALA A 25 -9.11 -3.96 -2.59
N ALA A 26 -8.19 -3.77 -3.53
CA ALA A 26 -7.34 -4.85 -4.04
C ALA A 26 -6.38 -5.38 -2.97
N ILE A 27 -5.82 -4.50 -2.13
CA ILE A 27 -4.96 -4.87 -1.00
C ILE A 27 -5.77 -5.63 0.06
N GLU A 28 -6.95 -5.13 0.42
CA GLU A 28 -7.85 -5.80 1.38
C GLU A 28 -8.27 -7.19 0.91
N GLY A 29 -8.61 -7.35 -0.37
CA GLY A 29 -8.98 -8.64 -0.95
C GLY A 29 -7.84 -9.67 -0.93
N ARG A 30 -6.58 -9.21 -0.94
CA ARG A 30 -5.38 -10.06 -1.01
C ARG A 30 -4.80 -10.40 0.36
N LEU A 31 -4.73 -9.41 1.25
CA LEU A 31 -4.08 -9.52 2.57
C LEU A 31 -5.10 -9.68 3.72
N GLY A 32 -6.39 -9.61 3.40
CA GLY A 32 -7.45 -9.47 4.39
C GLY A 32 -7.58 -8.03 4.87
N ARG A 33 -8.63 -7.77 5.66
CA ARG A 33 -8.80 -6.46 6.34
C ARG A 33 -7.71 -6.31 7.38
N THR A 34 -6.63 -5.64 7.00
CA THR A 34 -5.64 -5.12 7.92
C THR A 34 -6.19 -3.83 8.53
N GLY A 35 -5.79 -3.51 9.78
CA GLY A 35 -6.29 -2.32 10.47
C GLY A 35 -6.11 -1.03 9.65
N GLY A 36 -6.84 0.02 10.01
CA GLY A 36 -6.87 1.30 9.28
C GLY A 36 -5.49 1.95 9.10
N ALA A 37 -5.46 3.07 8.38
CA ALA A 37 -4.24 3.82 8.12
C ALA A 37 -3.43 4.06 9.41
N VAL A 38 -2.10 3.94 9.29
CA VAL A 38 -1.17 4.19 10.39
C VAL A 38 -1.37 5.62 10.94
N ASP A 39 -1.30 5.78 12.25
CA ASP A 39 -1.40 7.09 12.87
C ASP A 39 -0.15 7.96 12.57
N ARG A 40 -0.33 9.28 12.72
CA ARG A 40 0.74 10.25 12.43
C ARG A 40 2.01 9.99 13.27
N PRO A 41 1.93 9.74 14.60
CA PRO A 41 3.12 9.47 15.40
C PRO A 41 3.88 8.22 14.95
N THR A 42 3.19 7.17 14.54
CA THR A 42 3.82 5.93 14.09
C THR A 42 4.48 6.12 12.73
N LEU A 43 3.85 6.89 11.83
CA LEU A 43 4.50 7.29 10.57
C LEU A 43 5.79 8.08 10.83
N ASP A 44 5.76 9.07 11.75
CA ASP A 44 6.94 9.87 12.07
C ASP A 44 8.08 9.00 12.64
N ARG A 45 7.76 8.00 13.47
CA ARG A 45 8.75 7.02 13.96
C ARG A 45 9.35 6.18 12.84
N LEU A 46 8.53 5.73 11.88
CA LEU A 46 9.01 4.94 10.74
C LEU A 46 9.93 5.77 9.85
N MET A 47 9.57 7.03 9.57
CA MET A 47 10.41 7.94 8.78
C MET A 47 11.76 8.22 9.45
N ALA A 48 11.78 8.35 10.78
CA ALA A 48 13.02 8.51 11.53
C ALA A 48 13.88 7.24 11.54
N ALA A 49 13.25 6.06 11.55
CA ALA A 49 13.95 4.77 11.58
C ALA A 49 14.51 4.34 10.21
N TYR A 50 13.89 4.77 9.11
CA TYR A 50 14.26 4.42 7.73
C TYR A 50 14.35 5.70 6.88
N PRO A 51 15.44 6.49 6.98
CA PRO A 51 15.58 7.82 6.36
C PRO A 51 15.99 7.81 4.87
N ASP A 52 16.06 6.65 4.24
CA ASP A 52 16.67 6.37 2.93
C ASP A 52 15.68 6.14 1.77
#